data_AF-A0A6C1PQ24-F1
#
_entry.id   AF-A0A6C1PQ24-F1
#
_cell.length_a   1.000
_cell.length_b   1.000
_cell.length_c   1.000
_cell.angle_alpha   90.00
_cell.angle_beta   90.00
_cell.angle_gamma   90.00
#
_symmetry.space_group_name_H-M   'P 1'
#
loop_
_entity.id
_entity.type
_entity.pdbx_description
1 polymer ?
#
loop_
_entity_poly.entity_id
_entity_poly.type
_entity_poly.pdbx_seq_one_letter_code
_entity_poly.pdbx_strand_id
1 'polypeptide(L)'
;MRGWYRAYLTDLIRAYPDIDGIRVDWPEYPCYTIGEAFVDFHPAVAKCVRDSDGAGGGLRGLDLRSLAADIARLRSLMTTGLTESMLRDWIGSTGGGTPIEHLQRRFPALPSWLDLKRALAADYLRFLRSVIDDAGGQRIVLAPNAFPPPFSILTGLPFASLAGVAPWVGVKLYTMHWLQIVRFWTDEIVSRTPSLSPALVAEALMALFDVGDALPRPIVADQVRYPEPDEPHAESDASQKRKIAQAAVESTVPVEPIVHGYGPLDDFTRRFRAAASTGPQRVWVNRYGYLSDAKLDAIGGIVADTGR
;
A
#
# COMPACT_ATOMS: atom_id res chain seq x y z
N MET A 1 13.65 -15.64 -12.57
CA MET A 1 13.27 -14.24 -12.28
C MET A 1 14.43 -13.41 -11.69
N ARG A 2 15.00 -13.73 -10.51
CA ARG A 2 16.13 -12.95 -9.94
C ARG A 2 17.35 -12.78 -10.87
N GLY A 3 17.76 -13.84 -11.57
CA GLY A 3 18.86 -13.74 -12.54
C GLY A 3 18.59 -12.74 -13.67
N TRP A 4 17.34 -12.66 -14.15
CA TRP A 4 16.93 -11.69 -15.15
C TRP A 4 16.95 -10.25 -14.58
N TYR A 5 16.39 -10.02 -13.39
CA TYR A 5 16.45 -8.71 -12.75
C TYR A 5 17.87 -8.24 -12.48
N ARG A 6 18.77 -9.15 -12.10
CA ARG A 6 20.20 -8.85 -11.94
C ARG A 6 20.79 -8.33 -13.25
N ALA A 7 20.66 -9.10 -14.33
CA ALA A 7 21.17 -8.70 -15.63
C ALA A 7 20.57 -7.36 -16.09
N TYR A 8 19.24 -7.21 -15.98
CA TYR A 8 18.54 -6.00 -16.39
C TYR A 8 19.01 -4.75 -15.63
N LEU A 9 19.10 -4.82 -14.30
CA LEU A 9 19.59 -3.68 -13.51
C LEU A 9 21.07 -3.37 -13.78
N THR A 10 21.91 -4.40 -13.91
CA THR A 10 23.32 -4.20 -14.26
C THR A 10 23.46 -3.50 -15.61
N ASP A 11 22.69 -3.92 -16.62
CA ASP A 11 22.73 -3.31 -17.95
C ASP A 11 22.19 -1.88 -17.92
N LEU A 12 21.11 -1.61 -17.16
CA LEU A 12 20.59 -0.25 -16.98
C LEU A 12 21.62 0.69 -16.35
N ILE A 13 22.30 0.27 -15.28
CA ILE A 13 23.29 1.11 -14.59
C ILE A 13 24.48 1.42 -15.50
N ARG A 14 24.91 0.43 -16.30
CA ARG A 14 25.98 0.62 -17.28
C ARG A 14 25.57 1.55 -18.42
N ALA A 15 24.35 1.41 -18.92
CA ALA A 15 23.83 2.23 -20.01
C ALA A 15 23.54 3.68 -19.57
N TYR A 16 23.18 3.87 -18.30
CA TYR A 16 22.79 5.17 -17.75
C TYR A 16 23.56 5.46 -16.45
N PRO A 17 24.88 5.70 -16.51
CA PRO A 17 25.70 5.86 -15.31
C PRO A 17 25.34 7.12 -14.51
N ASP A 18 24.66 8.08 -15.12
CA ASP A 18 24.33 9.40 -14.56
C ASP A 18 22.95 9.51 -13.90
N ILE A 19 22.20 8.41 -13.80
CA ILE A 19 20.95 8.44 -13.03
C ILE A 19 21.22 8.59 -11.54
N ASP A 20 20.40 9.39 -10.87
CA ASP A 20 20.50 9.60 -9.42
C ASP A 20 19.76 8.51 -8.62
N GLY A 21 18.84 7.79 -9.25
CA GLY A 21 18.04 6.80 -8.55
C GLY A 21 17.20 5.88 -9.43
N ILE A 22 16.82 4.76 -8.82
CA ILE A 22 15.91 3.75 -9.36
C ILE A 22 14.70 3.70 -8.44
N ARG A 23 13.53 4.06 -9.00
CA ARG A 23 12.24 3.97 -8.32
C ARG A 23 11.63 2.59 -8.53
N VAL A 24 11.29 1.90 -7.45
CA VAL A 24 10.59 0.61 -7.47
C VAL A 24 9.15 0.84 -7.07
N ASP A 25 8.23 0.72 -8.02
CA ASP A 25 6.85 1.10 -7.78
C ASP A 25 6.10 0.10 -6.89
N TRP A 26 6.32 -1.21 -7.03
CA TRP A 26 5.68 -2.24 -6.21
C TRP A 26 6.70 -3.30 -5.77
N PRO A 27 7.40 -3.09 -4.64
CA PRO A 27 8.26 -4.11 -4.04
C PRO A 27 7.47 -5.13 -3.20
N GLU A 28 6.18 -4.90 -3.01
CA GLU A 28 5.24 -5.66 -2.18
C GLU A 28 4.14 -6.33 -3.04
N TYR A 29 3.29 -7.15 -2.42
CA TYR A 29 2.21 -7.86 -3.11
C TYR A 29 1.07 -6.92 -3.55
N PRO A 30 0.36 -7.19 -4.65
CA PRO A 30 -0.83 -6.41 -5.01
C PRO A 30 -2.02 -6.66 -4.06
N CYS A 31 -2.94 -5.71 -3.98
CA CYS A 31 -4.17 -5.80 -3.18
C CYS A 31 -5.44 -5.32 -3.89
N TYR A 32 -5.39 -5.15 -5.22
CA TYR A 32 -6.55 -4.65 -5.98
C TYR A 32 -7.75 -5.58 -5.87
N THR A 33 -7.50 -6.89 -5.92
CA THR A 33 -8.52 -7.91 -5.68
C THR A 33 -8.26 -8.64 -4.37
N ILE A 34 -9.33 -9.19 -3.78
CA ILE A 34 -9.19 -10.05 -2.61
C ILE A 34 -8.40 -11.33 -2.94
N GLY A 35 -8.50 -11.85 -4.18
CA GLY A 35 -7.67 -12.97 -4.62
C GLY A 35 -6.17 -12.67 -4.55
N GLU A 36 -5.74 -11.52 -5.07
CA GLU A 36 -4.34 -11.06 -5.03
C GLU A 36 -3.83 -10.85 -3.61
N ALA A 37 -4.69 -10.33 -2.73
CA ALA A 37 -4.31 -10.11 -1.34
C ALA A 37 -3.96 -11.41 -0.61
N PHE A 38 -4.55 -12.56 -0.97
CA PHE A 38 -4.43 -13.84 -0.25
C PHE A 38 -3.41 -14.83 -0.86
N VAL A 39 -2.40 -14.33 -1.58
CA VAL A 39 -1.36 -15.16 -2.21
C VAL A 39 -0.18 -15.47 -1.27
N ASP A 40 0.82 -16.15 -1.86
CA ASP A 40 2.19 -16.34 -1.37
C ASP A 40 2.56 -17.70 -0.74
N PHE A 41 1.93 -18.76 -1.25
CA PHE A 41 2.29 -20.16 -0.90
C PHE A 41 2.95 -20.91 -2.06
N HIS A 42 3.59 -20.18 -2.98
CA HIS A 42 4.29 -20.78 -4.12
C HIS A 42 5.53 -21.58 -3.65
N PRO A 43 5.92 -22.70 -4.30
CA PRO A 43 7.08 -23.49 -3.90
C PRO A 43 8.40 -22.71 -3.76
N ALA A 44 8.54 -21.59 -4.48
CA ALA A 44 9.68 -20.68 -4.34
C ALA A 44 9.76 -20.01 -2.95
N VAL A 45 8.62 -19.72 -2.33
CA VAL A 45 8.54 -19.18 -0.96
C VAL A 45 9.05 -20.20 0.05
N ALA A 46 8.66 -21.47 -0.12
CA ALA A 46 9.16 -22.55 0.70
C ALA A 46 10.68 -22.69 0.62
N LYS A 47 11.29 -22.39 -0.53
CA LYS A 47 12.74 -22.30 -0.66
C LYS A 47 13.29 -21.12 0.16
N CYS A 48 12.75 -19.92 0.01
CA CYS A 48 13.18 -18.75 0.80
C CYS A 48 13.06 -18.98 2.31
N VAL A 49 12.00 -19.63 2.78
CA VAL A 49 11.79 -19.98 4.19
C VAL A 49 12.80 -21.00 4.71
N ARG A 50 13.27 -21.94 3.86
CA ARG A 50 14.33 -22.89 4.23
C ARG A 50 15.72 -22.24 4.23
N ASP A 51 15.98 -21.41 3.23
CA ASP A 51 17.29 -20.82 2.97
C ASP A 51 17.54 -19.52 3.76
N SER A 52 16.58 -19.07 4.58
CA SER A 52 16.71 -17.84 5.37
C SER A 52 17.61 -18.05 6.59
N ASP A 53 18.86 -17.65 6.46
CA ASP A 53 19.88 -17.62 7.52
C ASP A 53 19.67 -16.45 8.50
N GLY A 54 18.52 -16.40 9.19
CA GLY A 54 18.30 -15.60 10.41
C GLY A 54 18.44 -14.06 10.32
N ALA A 55 19.00 -13.49 9.25
CA ALA A 55 19.49 -12.12 9.21
C ALA A 55 18.42 -11.08 8.79
N GLY A 56 17.15 -11.47 8.66
CA GLY A 56 16.16 -10.51 8.14
C GLY A 56 14.68 -10.85 8.27
N GLY A 57 14.27 -11.72 9.21
CA GLY A 57 12.82 -11.89 9.47
C GLY A 57 12.33 -13.20 10.08
N GLY A 58 13.16 -14.00 10.75
CA GLY A 58 12.67 -15.12 11.57
C GLY A 58 11.87 -16.21 10.85
N LEU A 59 11.97 -16.33 9.52
CA LEU A 59 11.16 -17.27 8.74
C LEU A 59 11.52 -18.74 8.97
N ARG A 60 12.72 -19.02 9.46
CA ARG A 60 13.21 -20.39 9.68
C ARG A 60 12.29 -21.14 10.64
N GLY A 61 11.80 -22.30 10.21
CA GLY A 61 10.91 -23.14 11.01
C GLY A 61 9.42 -22.79 10.88
N LEU A 62 9.06 -21.82 10.04
CA LEU A 62 7.66 -21.53 9.73
C LEU A 62 7.02 -22.71 8.99
N ASP A 63 5.98 -23.31 9.58
CA ASP A 63 5.20 -24.35 8.93
C ASP A 63 4.25 -23.72 7.89
N LEU A 64 4.77 -23.58 6.67
CA LEU A 64 4.02 -23.01 5.54
C LEU A 64 2.75 -23.79 5.19
N ARG A 65 2.68 -25.09 5.48
CA ARG A 65 1.47 -25.87 5.18
C ARG A 65 0.34 -25.51 6.14
N SER A 66 0.64 -25.48 7.44
CA SER A 66 -0.32 -25.06 8.45
C SER A 66 -0.72 -23.59 8.25
N LEU A 67 0.25 -22.71 7.97
CA LEU A 67 -0.03 -21.31 7.65
C LEU A 67 -0.95 -21.17 6.42
N ALA A 68 -0.69 -21.90 5.34
CA ALA A 68 -1.53 -21.87 4.14
C ALA A 68 -2.96 -22.33 4.43
N ALA A 69 -3.13 -23.41 5.21
CA ALA A 69 -4.44 -23.89 5.61
C ALA A 69 -5.22 -22.86 6.44
N ASP A 70 -4.54 -22.15 7.33
CA ASP A 70 -5.14 -21.13 8.19
C ASP A 70 -5.54 -19.88 7.42
N ILE A 71 -4.67 -19.40 6.52
CA ILE A 71 -4.95 -18.26 5.65
C ILE A 71 -6.04 -18.59 4.62
N ALA A 72 -6.14 -19.85 4.17
CA ALA A 72 -7.26 -20.30 3.36
C ALA A 72 -8.60 -20.19 4.11
N ARG A 73 -8.63 -20.49 5.42
CA ARG A 73 -9.84 -20.30 6.24
C ARG A 73 -10.20 -18.82 6.40
N LEU A 74 -9.21 -17.94 6.60
CA LEU A 74 -9.45 -16.50 6.61
C LEU A 74 -10.00 -16.03 5.26
N ARG A 75 -9.42 -16.47 4.13
CA ARG A 75 -9.93 -16.14 2.80
C ARG A 75 -11.37 -16.60 2.60
N SER A 76 -11.71 -17.82 3.00
CA SER A 76 -13.08 -18.33 2.93
C SER A 76 -14.04 -17.53 3.80
N LEU A 77 -13.62 -17.10 5.00
CA LEU A 77 -14.41 -16.16 5.79
C LEU A 77 -14.66 -14.87 5.00
N MET A 78 -13.59 -14.23 4.52
CA MET A 78 -13.66 -12.93 3.86
C MET A 78 -14.43 -12.94 2.53
N THR A 79 -14.55 -14.10 1.87
CA THR A 79 -15.21 -14.21 0.55
C THR A 79 -16.60 -14.83 0.58
N THR A 80 -16.86 -15.74 1.53
CA THR A 80 -18.14 -16.50 1.59
C THR A 80 -18.77 -16.57 2.98
N GLY A 81 -18.01 -16.25 4.03
CA GLY A 81 -18.43 -16.46 5.42
C GLY A 81 -18.77 -15.17 6.18
N LEU A 82 -18.72 -14.01 5.54
CA LEU A 82 -19.11 -12.74 6.18
C LEU A 82 -20.61 -12.73 6.49
N THR A 83 -20.96 -12.14 7.62
CA THR A 83 -22.35 -11.95 8.06
C THR A 83 -22.60 -10.47 8.32
N GLU A 84 -23.85 -10.03 8.27
CA GLU A 84 -24.19 -8.63 8.57
C GLU A 84 -23.69 -8.18 9.95
N SER A 85 -23.76 -9.05 10.96
CA SER A 85 -23.26 -8.73 12.30
C SER A 85 -21.77 -8.39 12.26
N MET A 86 -20.96 -9.21 11.58
CA MET A 86 -19.52 -8.96 11.46
C MET A 86 -19.22 -7.66 10.71
N LEU A 87 -19.99 -7.37 9.65
CA LEU A 87 -19.84 -6.11 8.90
C LEU A 87 -20.19 -4.91 9.77
N ARG A 88 -21.29 -4.98 10.54
CA ARG A 88 -21.69 -3.92 11.47
C ARG A 88 -20.69 -3.71 12.60
N ASP A 89 -20.07 -4.79 13.09
CA ASP A 89 -19.01 -4.71 14.10
C ASP A 89 -17.79 -3.95 13.55
N TRP A 90 -17.41 -4.17 12.29
CA TRP A 90 -16.31 -3.42 11.65
C TRP A 90 -16.65 -1.94 11.50
N ILE A 91 -17.87 -1.61 11.09
CA ILE A 91 -18.33 -0.22 10.95
C ILE A 91 -18.36 0.48 12.32
N GLY A 92 -18.82 -0.21 13.37
CA GLY A 92 -18.90 0.34 14.73
C GLY A 92 -17.56 0.46 15.45
N SER A 93 -16.51 -0.16 14.94
CA SER A 93 -15.15 -0.04 15.48
C SER A 93 -14.57 1.33 15.10
N THR A 94 -14.64 2.30 16.02
CA THR A 94 -14.10 3.65 15.79
C THR A 94 -12.58 3.69 16.02
N GLY A 95 -11.84 4.45 15.19
CA GLY A 95 -10.39 4.65 15.29
C GLY A 95 -9.58 3.69 14.40
N GLY A 96 -8.97 4.23 13.35
CA GLY A 96 -8.22 3.50 12.32
C GLY A 96 -7.23 2.47 12.90
N GLY A 97 -7.31 1.24 12.39
CA GLY A 97 -6.53 0.08 12.83
C GLY A 97 -7.36 -1.04 13.46
N THR A 98 -8.52 -0.71 14.04
CA THR A 98 -9.31 -1.65 14.86
C THR A 98 -9.81 -2.90 14.11
N PRO A 99 -10.29 -2.86 12.85
CA PRO A 99 -10.83 -4.09 12.24
C PRO A 99 -9.73 -5.10 11.85
N ILE A 100 -8.55 -4.63 11.43
CA ILE A 100 -7.38 -5.52 11.21
C ILE A 100 -6.93 -6.16 12.54
N GLU A 101 -6.89 -5.40 13.63
CA GLU A 101 -6.55 -5.93 14.96
C GLU A 101 -7.58 -6.97 15.43
N HIS A 102 -8.87 -6.76 15.15
CA HIS A 102 -9.92 -7.76 15.38
C HIS A 102 -9.68 -9.04 14.57
N LEU A 103 -9.32 -8.91 13.29
CA LEU A 103 -8.97 -10.05 12.45
C LEU A 103 -7.73 -10.78 12.99
N GLN A 104 -6.70 -10.07 13.43
CA GLN A 104 -5.49 -10.66 14.02
C GLN A 104 -5.80 -11.45 15.30
N ARG A 105 -6.69 -10.93 16.16
CA ARG A 105 -7.16 -11.66 17.35
C ARG A 105 -7.96 -12.92 17.00
N ARG A 106 -8.79 -12.87 15.97
CA ARG A 106 -9.62 -14.01 15.52
C ARG A 106 -8.81 -15.05 14.74
N PHE A 107 -7.77 -14.63 14.03
CA PHE A 107 -6.93 -15.49 13.19
C PHE A 107 -5.47 -15.38 13.63
N PRO A 108 -5.03 -16.21 14.60
CA PRO A 108 -3.67 -16.18 15.14
C PRO A 108 -2.56 -16.38 14.09
N ALA A 109 -2.87 -17.00 12.96
CA ALA A 109 -1.95 -17.19 11.84
C ALA A 109 -1.74 -15.92 10.98
N LEU A 110 -2.64 -14.92 11.09
CA LEU A 110 -2.58 -13.70 10.29
C LEU A 110 -1.26 -12.94 10.53
N PRO A 111 -0.83 -12.64 11.77
CA PRO A 111 0.48 -12.00 12.00
C PRO A 111 1.64 -12.73 11.32
N SER A 112 1.75 -14.05 11.46
CA SER A 112 2.84 -14.83 10.85
C SER A 112 2.85 -14.75 9.32
N TRP A 113 1.68 -14.67 8.68
CA TRP A 113 1.59 -14.49 7.23
C TRP A 113 1.93 -13.07 6.78
N LEU A 114 1.53 -12.05 7.55
CA LEU A 114 1.95 -10.66 7.28
C LEU A 114 3.46 -10.51 7.45
N ASP A 115 4.06 -11.16 8.45
CA ASP A 115 5.50 -11.21 8.69
C ASP A 115 6.24 -11.89 7.52
N LEU A 116 5.70 -12.99 7.01
CA LEU A 116 6.23 -13.67 5.83
C LEU A 116 6.29 -12.74 4.61
N LYS A 117 5.19 -12.05 4.30
CA LYS A 117 5.15 -11.10 3.17
C LYS A 117 6.16 -9.97 3.35
N ARG A 118 6.25 -9.39 4.55
CA ARG A 118 7.22 -8.34 4.88
C ARG A 118 8.65 -8.82 4.72
N ALA A 119 8.96 -10.03 5.20
CA ALA A 119 10.29 -10.60 5.06
C ALA A 119 10.67 -10.84 3.59
N LEU A 120 9.73 -11.28 2.74
CA LEU A 120 9.97 -11.49 1.32
C LEU A 120 10.17 -10.19 0.54
N ALA A 121 9.36 -9.16 0.84
CA ALA A 121 9.56 -7.83 0.27
C ALA A 121 10.91 -7.22 0.72
N ALA A 122 11.30 -7.43 1.98
CA ALA A 122 12.60 -6.99 2.49
C ALA A 122 13.77 -7.70 1.80
N ASP A 123 13.68 -9.03 1.64
CA ASP A 123 14.68 -9.80 0.91
C ASP A 123 14.80 -9.34 -0.55
N TYR A 124 13.67 -9.05 -1.20
CA TYR A 124 13.67 -8.52 -2.56
C TYR A 124 14.34 -7.15 -2.64
N LEU A 125 14.03 -6.21 -1.74
CA LEU A 125 14.65 -4.88 -1.74
C LEU A 125 16.16 -4.94 -1.45
N ARG A 126 16.61 -5.79 -0.51
CA ARG A 126 18.04 -6.04 -0.27
C ARG A 126 18.72 -6.64 -1.51
N PHE A 127 18.06 -7.58 -2.18
CA PHE A 127 18.53 -8.11 -3.45
C PHE A 127 18.72 -6.99 -4.48
N LEU A 128 17.74 -6.11 -4.69
CA LEU A 128 17.88 -5.00 -5.62
C LEU A 128 19.03 -4.06 -5.24
N ARG A 129 19.15 -3.69 -3.95
CA ARG A 129 20.25 -2.87 -3.46
C ARG A 129 21.61 -3.49 -3.75
N SER A 130 21.80 -4.77 -3.42
CA SER A 130 23.06 -5.49 -3.70
C SER A 130 23.40 -5.51 -5.19
N VAL A 131 22.41 -5.72 -6.07
CA VAL A 131 22.64 -5.70 -7.53
C VAL A 131 23.11 -4.33 -8.00
N ILE A 132 22.53 -3.25 -7.47
CA ILE A 132 22.93 -1.89 -7.82
C ILE A 132 24.38 -1.63 -7.34
N ASP A 133 24.72 -2.06 -6.12
CA ASP A 133 26.06 -1.89 -5.56
C ASP A 133 27.12 -2.70 -6.33
N ASP A 134 26.82 -3.97 -6.65
CA ASP A 134 27.67 -4.85 -7.45
C ASP A 134 27.96 -4.27 -8.85
N ALA A 135 27.03 -3.48 -9.39
CA ALA A 135 27.15 -2.81 -10.68
C ALA A 135 27.91 -1.47 -10.61
N GLY A 136 28.41 -1.06 -9.43
CA GLY A 136 29.09 0.23 -9.22
C GLY A 136 28.15 1.41 -8.99
N GLY A 137 26.88 1.14 -8.67
CA GLY A 137 25.83 2.13 -8.46
C GLY A 137 25.68 2.60 -7.01
N GLN A 138 26.76 2.65 -6.21
CA GLN A 138 26.67 3.01 -4.78
C GLN A 138 26.06 4.41 -4.55
N ARG A 139 26.20 5.33 -5.53
CA ARG A 139 25.56 6.65 -5.51
C ARG A 139 24.07 6.64 -5.91
N ILE A 140 23.61 5.59 -6.57
CA ILE A 140 22.26 5.51 -7.14
C ILE A 140 21.30 5.16 -6.02
N VAL A 141 20.35 6.05 -5.75
CA VAL A 141 19.30 5.88 -4.75
C VAL A 141 18.35 4.75 -5.15
N LEU A 142 18.07 3.83 -4.24
CA LEU A 142 16.92 2.93 -4.38
C LEU A 142 15.72 3.57 -3.68
N ALA A 143 14.64 3.80 -4.42
CA ALA A 143 13.44 4.48 -3.93
C ALA A 143 12.22 3.56 -4.02
N PRO A 144 11.93 2.76 -2.96
CA PRO A 144 10.74 1.91 -2.90
C PRO A 144 9.49 2.75 -2.63
N ASN A 145 8.38 2.37 -3.26
CA ASN A 145 7.07 2.98 -3.01
C ASN A 145 6.02 1.92 -2.67
N ALA A 146 5.02 2.30 -1.89
CA ALA A 146 3.92 1.44 -1.47
C ALA A 146 2.62 2.23 -1.29
N PHE A 147 1.48 1.55 -1.18
CA PHE A 147 0.33 2.19 -0.57
C PHE A 147 0.60 2.46 0.93
N PRO A 148 -0.04 3.44 1.55
CA PRO A 148 0.08 3.63 3.00
C PRO A 148 -0.66 2.53 3.77
N PRO A 149 -0.41 2.41 5.09
CA PRO A 149 -1.26 1.62 5.96
C PRO A 149 -2.74 2.03 5.86
N PRO A 150 -3.69 1.08 6.04
CA PRO A 150 -3.46 -0.35 6.32
C PRO A 150 -3.18 -1.20 5.07
N PHE A 151 -3.20 -0.65 3.85
CA PHE A 151 -2.94 -1.45 2.64
C PHE A 151 -1.54 -2.09 2.68
N SER A 152 -0.51 -1.32 3.04
CA SER A 152 0.87 -1.81 3.20
C SER A 152 1.01 -2.95 4.22
N ILE A 153 0.14 -2.99 5.23
CA ILE A 153 0.13 -4.08 6.22
C ILE A 153 -0.21 -5.38 5.50
N LEU A 154 -1.25 -5.37 4.67
CA LEU A 154 -1.73 -6.52 3.90
C LEU A 154 -0.78 -6.92 2.76
N THR A 155 -0.18 -5.95 2.10
CA THR A 155 0.70 -6.14 0.94
C THR A 155 2.14 -6.44 1.33
N GLY A 156 2.57 -6.01 2.52
CA GLY A 156 3.83 -6.43 3.13
C GLY A 156 5.02 -5.50 2.86
N LEU A 157 4.84 -4.19 2.68
CA LEU A 157 6.01 -3.30 2.67
C LEU A 157 6.74 -3.35 4.02
N PRO A 158 8.08 -3.53 4.04
CA PRO A 158 8.84 -3.67 5.28
C PRO A 158 9.35 -2.32 5.79
N PHE A 159 8.45 -1.37 6.12
CA PHE A 159 8.81 -0.02 6.61
C PHE A 159 9.91 -0.04 7.70
N ALA A 160 9.82 -0.99 8.64
CA ALA A 160 10.77 -1.15 9.75
C ALA A 160 12.15 -1.76 9.36
N SER A 161 12.43 -2.00 8.08
CA SER A 161 13.65 -2.68 7.62
C SER A 161 14.25 -2.05 6.34
N LEU A 162 14.07 -0.75 6.16
CA LEU A 162 14.55 0.00 4.99
C LEU A 162 15.89 0.71 5.23
N ALA A 163 16.29 0.90 6.50
CA ALA A 163 17.60 1.47 6.82
C ALA A 163 18.74 0.68 6.16
N GLY A 164 19.66 1.40 5.50
CA GLY A 164 20.76 0.80 4.72
C GLY A 164 20.36 0.22 3.35
N VAL A 165 19.06 0.20 3.03
CA VAL A 165 18.53 -0.27 1.73
C VAL A 165 18.07 0.90 0.87
N ALA A 166 17.33 1.83 1.47
CA ALA A 166 16.81 3.03 0.83
C ALA A 166 16.98 4.23 1.78
N PRO A 167 17.25 5.44 1.26
CA PRO A 167 17.34 6.64 2.10
C PRO A 167 15.98 7.22 2.48
N TRP A 168 14.90 6.80 1.79
CA TRP A 168 13.52 7.20 2.05
C TRP A 168 12.57 6.20 1.37
N VAL A 169 11.28 6.29 1.70
CA VAL A 169 10.21 5.46 1.11
C VAL A 169 9.03 6.32 0.68
N GLY A 170 8.51 6.05 -0.50
CA GLY A 170 7.35 6.75 -1.03
C GLY A 170 6.03 6.13 -0.59
N VAL A 171 5.09 6.94 -0.11
CA VAL A 171 3.71 6.49 0.17
C VAL A 171 2.72 7.06 -0.84
N LYS A 172 2.04 6.17 -1.55
CA LYS A 172 1.13 6.49 -2.66
C LYS A 172 -0.23 6.95 -2.12
N LEU A 173 -0.44 8.25 -2.11
CA LEU A 173 -1.74 8.89 -1.82
C LEU A 173 -2.63 8.88 -3.07
N TYR A 174 -2.75 7.71 -3.69
CA TYR A 174 -3.57 7.53 -4.89
C TYR A 174 -5.01 7.21 -4.46
N THR A 175 -5.64 8.19 -3.83
CA THR A 175 -6.91 8.01 -3.12
C THR A 175 -8.06 7.54 -4.02
N MET A 176 -7.96 7.75 -5.33
CA MET A 176 -8.89 7.17 -6.31
C MET A 176 -8.81 5.64 -6.42
N HIS A 177 -7.62 5.05 -6.27
CA HIS A 177 -7.48 3.59 -6.27
C HIS A 177 -8.00 2.96 -4.97
N TRP A 178 -8.04 3.71 -3.86
CA TRP A 178 -8.47 3.16 -2.58
C TRP A 178 -9.93 2.73 -2.60
N LEU A 179 -10.83 3.57 -3.13
CA LEU A 179 -12.23 3.18 -3.34
C LEU A 179 -12.42 2.17 -4.45
N GLN A 180 -11.55 2.17 -5.46
CA GLN A 180 -11.57 1.12 -6.48
C GLN A 180 -11.25 -0.27 -5.89
N ILE A 181 -10.30 -0.36 -4.96
CA ILE A 181 -10.00 -1.59 -4.21
C ILE A 181 -11.24 -2.03 -3.42
N VAL A 182 -11.86 -1.11 -2.67
CA VAL A 182 -13.10 -1.39 -1.94
C VAL A 182 -14.19 -1.93 -2.89
N ARG A 183 -14.36 -1.30 -4.05
CA ARG A 183 -15.34 -1.73 -5.06
C ARG A 183 -15.06 -3.14 -5.57
N PHE A 184 -13.83 -3.44 -5.96
CA PHE A 184 -13.46 -4.77 -6.45
C PHE A 184 -13.67 -5.86 -5.41
N TRP A 185 -13.31 -5.58 -4.15
CA TRP A 185 -13.55 -6.51 -3.06
C TRP A 185 -15.05 -6.68 -2.77
N THR A 186 -15.82 -5.59 -2.80
CA THR A 186 -17.28 -5.61 -2.63
C THR A 186 -17.95 -6.46 -3.70
N ASP A 187 -17.62 -6.22 -4.97
CA ASP A 187 -18.20 -6.94 -6.10
C ASP A 187 -17.89 -8.44 -6.01
N GLU A 188 -16.65 -8.82 -5.68
CA GLU A 188 -16.30 -10.24 -5.51
C GLU A 188 -17.06 -10.87 -4.34
N ILE A 189 -17.12 -10.22 -3.18
CA ILE A 189 -17.82 -10.73 -1.99
C ILE A 189 -19.32 -10.90 -2.29
N VAL A 190 -19.98 -9.84 -2.78
CA VAL A 190 -21.42 -9.87 -3.09
C VAL A 190 -21.75 -10.93 -4.12
N SER A 191 -20.90 -11.14 -5.14
CA SER A 191 -21.12 -12.18 -6.16
C SER A 191 -21.15 -13.60 -5.55
N ARG A 192 -20.48 -13.81 -4.42
CA ARG A 192 -20.40 -15.09 -3.70
C ARG A 192 -21.34 -15.17 -2.50
N THR A 193 -21.81 -14.03 -2.00
CA THR A 193 -22.78 -13.92 -0.90
C THR A 193 -23.91 -12.95 -1.28
N PRO A 194 -24.82 -13.32 -2.21
CA PRO A 194 -25.84 -12.40 -2.74
C PRO A 194 -26.85 -11.89 -1.71
N SER A 195 -26.91 -12.52 -0.52
CA SER A 195 -27.74 -12.07 0.60
C SER A 195 -27.20 -10.84 1.32
N LEU A 196 -25.92 -10.50 1.15
CA LEU A 196 -25.33 -9.31 1.79
C LEU A 196 -25.58 -8.06 0.94
N SER A 197 -25.97 -6.97 1.60
CA SER A 197 -26.12 -5.67 0.95
C SER A 197 -24.76 -5.16 0.44
N PRO A 198 -24.63 -4.77 -0.85
CA PRO A 198 -23.40 -4.19 -1.38
C PRO A 198 -22.96 -2.93 -0.63
N ALA A 199 -23.91 -2.08 -0.23
CA ALA A 199 -23.61 -0.88 0.53
C ALA A 199 -23.03 -1.20 1.93
N LEU A 200 -23.56 -2.21 2.60
CA LEU A 200 -23.05 -2.65 3.91
C LEU A 200 -21.65 -3.25 3.80
N VAL A 201 -21.40 -4.08 2.78
CA VAL A 201 -20.07 -4.65 2.52
C VAL A 201 -19.06 -3.55 2.21
N ALA A 202 -19.42 -2.60 1.33
CA ALA A 202 -18.54 -1.51 0.97
C ALA A 202 -18.22 -0.61 2.17
N GLU A 203 -19.21 -0.26 3.00
CA GLU A 203 -18.99 0.56 4.20
C GLU A 203 -18.09 -0.15 5.22
N ALA A 204 -18.27 -1.45 5.42
CA ALA A 204 -17.42 -2.24 6.31
C ALA A 204 -15.97 -2.37 5.80
N LEU A 205 -15.79 -2.50 4.48
CA LEU A 205 -14.44 -2.50 3.86
C LEU A 205 -13.79 -1.12 3.90
N MET A 206 -14.56 -0.04 3.75
CA MET A 206 -14.10 1.33 3.96
C MET A 206 -13.61 1.54 5.39
N ALA A 207 -14.31 1.00 6.39
CA ALA A 207 -13.87 1.00 7.78
C ALA A 207 -12.59 0.15 7.98
N LEU A 208 -12.53 -1.04 7.37
CA LEU A 208 -11.34 -1.92 7.41
C LEU A 208 -10.09 -1.24 6.84
N PHE A 209 -10.24 -0.48 5.75
CA PHE A 209 -9.12 0.18 5.08
C PHE A 209 -8.89 1.64 5.50
N ASP A 210 -9.76 2.20 6.35
CA ASP A 210 -9.77 3.62 6.74
C ASP A 210 -9.76 4.53 5.50
N VAL A 211 -10.78 4.40 4.63
CA VAL A 211 -10.89 5.15 3.36
C VAL A 211 -12.33 5.62 3.11
N GLY A 212 -12.50 6.59 2.21
CA GLY A 212 -13.84 7.04 1.79
C GLY A 212 -14.59 7.85 2.84
N ASP A 213 -13.86 8.48 3.76
CA ASP A 213 -14.43 9.26 4.86
C ASP A 213 -15.10 10.57 4.41
N ALA A 214 -14.86 11.00 3.17
CA ALA A 214 -15.56 12.14 2.56
C ALA A 214 -16.85 11.77 1.82
N LEU A 215 -17.19 10.47 1.69
CA LEU A 215 -18.48 10.07 1.10
C LEU A 215 -19.66 10.39 2.03
N PRO A 216 -20.81 10.85 1.50
CA PRO A 216 -22.00 11.07 2.31
C PRO A 216 -22.51 9.76 2.92
N ARG A 217 -23.21 9.88 4.06
CA ARG A 217 -23.88 8.74 4.72
C ARG A 217 -25.40 8.89 4.61
N PRO A 218 -26.16 7.78 4.45
CA PRO A 218 -25.70 6.39 4.34
C PRO A 218 -24.94 6.13 3.01
N ILE A 219 -24.06 5.13 3.02
CA ILE A 219 -23.29 4.75 1.82
C ILE A 219 -24.23 4.27 0.71
N VAL A 220 -24.01 4.78 -0.50
CA VAL A 220 -24.60 4.25 -1.73
C VAL A 220 -23.50 3.51 -2.51
N ALA A 221 -23.72 2.25 -2.85
CA ALA A 221 -22.70 1.39 -3.45
C ALA A 221 -22.09 1.96 -4.76
N ASP A 222 -22.87 2.68 -5.55
CA ASP A 222 -22.41 3.30 -6.81
C ASP A 222 -21.49 4.51 -6.61
N GLN A 223 -21.46 5.09 -5.41
CA GLN A 223 -20.49 6.14 -5.04
C GLN A 223 -19.12 5.54 -4.71
N VAL A 224 -19.06 4.25 -4.39
CA VAL A 224 -17.82 3.54 -4.11
C VAL A 224 -17.22 3.07 -5.42
N ARG A 225 -16.51 3.99 -6.08
CA ARG A 225 -15.90 3.74 -7.39
C ARG A 225 -14.67 4.62 -7.59
N TYR A 226 -14.00 4.39 -8.71
CA TYR A 226 -13.03 5.33 -9.24
C TYR A 226 -13.77 6.61 -9.70
N PRO A 227 -13.35 7.82 -9.25
CA PRO A 227 -13.97 9.07 -9.67
C PRO A 227 -13.67 9.40 -11.13
N GLU A 228 -14.61 10.09 -11.80
CA GLU A 228 -14.39 10.67 -13.13
C GLU A 228 -13.36 11.81 -13.07
N PRO A 229 -12.77 12.24 -14.20
CA PRO A 229 -11.66 13.20 -14.19
C PRO A 229 -11.97 14.56 -13.56
N ASP A 230 -13.23 14.99 -13.61
CA ASP A 230 -13.76 16.24 -13.05
C ASP A 230 -14.36 16.07 -11.65
N GLU A 231 -14.47 14.84 -11.15
CA GLU A 231 -14.98 14.55 -9.81
C GLU A 231 -13.87 14.58 -8.76
N PRO A 232 -14.12 15.17 -7.57
CA PRO A 232 -13.16 15.16 -6.48
C PRO A 232 -12.96 13.73 -5.95
N HIS A 233 -11.75 13.45 -5.47
CA HIS A 233 -11.51 12.19 -4.78
C HIS A 233 -12.24 12.18 -3.43
N ALA A 234 -12.92 11.09 -3.10
CA ALA A 234 -13.72 11.00 -1.89
C ALA A 234 -12.91 10.64 -0.62
N GLU A 235 -11.80 11.35 -0.42
CA GLU A 235 -10.93 11.19 0.75
C GLU A 235 -10.64 12.54 1.40
N SER A 236 -10.77 12.60 2.73
CA SER A 236 -10.49 13.81 3.50
C SER A 236 -9.00 14.11 3.61
N ASP A 237 -8.69 15.34 4.00
CA ASP A 237 -7.31 15.73 4.35
C ASP A 237 -6.84 14.97 5.58
N ALA A 238 -7.72 14.81 6.57
CA ALA A 238 -7.38 14.19 7.85
C ALA A 238 -6.94 12.73 7.66
N SER A 239 -7.64 11.97 6.81
CA SER A 239 -7.28 10.59 6.52
C SER A 239 -5.93 10.47 5.82
N GLN A 240 -5.70 11.24 4.76
CA GLN A 240 -4.40 11.27 4.08
C GLN A 240 -3.26 11.61 5.05
N LYS A 241 -3.46 12.60 5.93
CA LYS A 241 -2.46 12.97 6.94
C LYS A 241 -2.20 11.86 7.95
N ARG A 242 -3.25 11.21 8.47
CA ARG A 242 -3.13 10.08 9.39
C ARG A 242 -2.36 8.92 8.76
N LYS A 243 -2.63 8.60 7.50
CA LYS A 243 -1.95 7.54 6.75
C LYS A 243 -0.46 7.82 6.55
N ILE A 244 -0.08 9.07 6.27
CA ILE A 244 1.33 9.48 6.21
C ILE A 244 1.99 9.35 7.59
N ALA A 245 1.33 9.84 8.64
CA ALA A 245 1.83 9.76 10.01
C ALA A 245 2.01 8.30 10.47
N GLN A 246 1.06 7.42 10.16
CA GLN A 246 1.16 6.00 10.48
C GLN A 246 2.35 5.35 9.77
N ALA A 247 2.51 5.59 8.46
CA ALA A 247 3.67 5.10 7.73
C ALA A 247 4.99 5.63 8.32
N ALA A 248 5.02 6.89 8.75
CA ALA A 248 6.21 7.48 9.37
C ALA A 248 6.56 6.84 10.73
N VAL A 249 5.55 6.45 11.52
CA VAL A 249 5.76 5.70 12.78
C VAL A 249 6.32 4.30 12.51
N GLU A 250 5.86 3.63 11.47
CA GLU A 250 6.31 2.28 11.11
C GLU A 250 7.69 2.26 10.42
N SER A 251 8.11 3.38 9.83
CA SER A 251 9.28 3.47 8.96
C SER A 251 10.58 3.76 9.70
N THR A 252 11.65 3.10 9.26
CA THR A 252 13.03 3.36 9.71
C THR A 252 13.73 4.45 8.91
N VAL A 253 13.08 4.95 7.85
CA VAL A 253 13.60 5.97 6.95
C VAL A 253 12.52 7.03 6.70
N PRO A 254 12.87 8.26 6.28
CA PRO A 254 11.90 9.29 5.94
C PRO A 254 10.82 8.80 4.97
N VAL A 255 9.56 9.16 5.26
CA VAL A 255 8.41 8.88 4.41
C VAL A 255 8.10 10.10 3.56
N GLU A 256 8.07 9.92 2.24
CA GLU A 256 7.78 10.98 1.28
C GLU A 256 6.41 10.69 0.63
N PRO A 257 5.40 11.56 0.78
CA PRO A 257 4.11 11.35 0.14
C PRO A 257 4.19 11.52 -1.36
N ILE A 258 3.45 10.68 -2.08
CA ILE A 258 3.29 10.73 -3.53
C ILE A 258 1.82 11.00 -3.83
N VAL A 259 1.51 12.22 -4.23
CA VAL A 259 0.17 12.66 -4.61
C VAL A 259 -0.08 12.33 -6.08
N HIS A 260 -1.28 11.89 -6.44
CA HIS A 260 -1.64 11.68 -7.84
C HIS A 260 -2.14 12.98 -8.49
N GLY A 261 -1.71 13.27 -9.72
CA GLY A 261 -2.12 14.46 -10.48
C GLY A 261 -3.56 14.43 -11.02
N TYR A 262 -4.21 13.27 -11.02
CA TYR A 262 -5.61 13.09 -11.46
C TYR A 262 -6.61 13.84 -10.56
N GLY A 263 -7.75 14.24 -11.13
CA GLY A 263 -8.83 14.99 -10.45
C GLY A 263 -8.85 16.48 -10.78
N PRO A 264 -9.91 17.20 -10.36
CA PRO A 264 -10.06 18.64 -10.60
C PRO A 264 -9.02 19.47 -9.84
N LEU A 265 -8.82 20.73 -10.25
CA LEU A 265 -7.81 21.63 -9.69
C LEU A 265 -7.93 21.80 -8.17
N ASP A 266 -9.14 22.09 -7.68
CA ASP A 266 -9.38 22.36 -6.26
C ASP A 266 -9.10 21.13 -5.40
N ASP A 267 -9.53 19.94 -5.85
CA ASP A 267 -9.26 18.69 -5.16
C ASP A 267 -7.76 18.35 -5.15
N PHE A 268 -7.09 18.47 -6.30
CA PHE A 268 -5.65 18.27 -6.40
C PHE A 268 -4.89 19.21 -5.45
N THR A 269 -5.21 20.49 -5.48
CA THR A 269 -4.57 21.53 -4.66
C THR A 269 -4.74 21.23 -3.17
N ARG A 270 -5.96 20.87 -2.75
CA ARG A 270 -6.27 20.46 -1.38
C ARG A 270 -5.42 19.26 -0.96
N ARG A 271 -5.39 18.18 -1.75
CA ARG A 271 -4.62 16.97 -1.45
C ARG A 271 -3.11 17.23 -1.41
N PHE A 272 -2.59 18.02 -2.34
CA PHE A 272 -1.19 18.42 -2.36
C PHE A 272 -0.81 19.21 -1.10
N ARG A 273 -1.64 20.19 -0.70
CA ARG A 273 -1.45 20.95 0.54
C ARG A 273 -1.51 20.04 1.77
N ALA A 274 -2.45 19.10 1.81
CA ALA A 274 -2.54 18.12 2.90
C ALA A 274 -1.24 17.33 3.04
N ALA A 275 -0.68 16.81 1.94
CA ALA A 275 0.60 16.11 1.92
C ALA A 275 1.77 17.03 2.34
N ALA A 276 1.88 18.23 1.76
CA ALA A 276 2.95 19.20 2.07
C ALA A 276 2.97 19.61 3.54
N SER A 277 1.80 19.63 4.20
CA SER A 277 1.67 19.97 5.62
C SER A 277 2.13 18.88 6.60
N THR A 278 2.44 17.66 6.13
CA THR A 278 2.73 16.50 7.01
C THR A 278 4.20 16.29 7.36
N GLY A 279 5.03 17.33 7.26
CA GLY A 279 6.44 17.24 7.61
C GLY A 279 7.32 16.25 6.82
N PRO A 280 7.02 15.86 5.56
CA PRO A 280 8.06 15.21 4.74
C PRO A 280 9.13 16.24 4.34
N GLN A 281 10.30 15.83 3.86
CA GLN A 281 11.25 16.76 3.26
C GLN A 281 10.81 17.15 1.84
N ARG A 282 10.06 16.27 1.14
CA ARG A 282 9.60 16.45 -0.25
C ARG A 282 8.16 15.93 -0.45
N VAL A 283 7.47 16.45 -1.47
CA VAL A 283 6.21 15.88 -1.95
C VAL A 283 6.40 15.50 -3.41
N TRP A 284 6.11 14.25 -3.76
CA TRP A 284 6.18 13.79 -5.14
C TRP A 284 4.81 13.85 -5.80
N VAL A 285 4.80 14.06 -7.11
CA VAL A 285 3.57 14.01 -7.91
C VAL A 285 3.67 12.90 -8.95
N ASN A 286 2.70 11.99 -8.94
CA ASN A 286 2.58 10.93 -9.93
C ASN A 286 1.69 11.35 -11.10
N ARG A 287 2.07 10.92 -12.31
CA ARG A 287 1.45 11.24 -13.60
C ARG A 287 1.47 12.73 -13.93
N TYR A 288 2.62 13.19 -14.41
CA TYR A 288 2.82 14.54 -14.95
C TYR A 288 1.75 14.93 -16.00
N GLY A 289 1.30 13.98 -16.84
CA GLY A 289 0.29 14.25 -17.87
C GLY A 289 -1.09 14.72 -17.38
N TYR A 290 -1.37 14.69 -16.08
CA TYR A 290 -2.59 15.27 -15.50
C TYR A 290 -2.40 16.67 -14.89
N LEU A 291 -1.19 17.23 -14.96
CA LEU A 291 -0.87 18.56 -14.45
C LEU A 291 -1.10 19.60 -15.55
N SER A 292 -2.08 20.47 -15.32
CA SER A 292 -2.25 21.71 -16.09
C SER A 292 -1.36 22.80 -15.51
N ASP A 293 -1.17 23.90 -16.27
CA ASP A 293 -0.44 25.08 -15.80
C ASP A 293 -1.00 25.58 -14.46
N ALA A 294 -2.33 25.64 -14.31
CA ALA A 294 -2.97 26.03 -13.05
C ALA A 294 -2.62 25.12 -11.87
N LYS A 295 -2.41 23.81 -12.09
CA LYS A 295 -1.94 22.89 -11.03
C LYS A 295 -0.47 23.12 -10.71
N LEU A 296 0.36 23.44 -11.71
CA LEU A 296 1.77 23.78 -11.51
C LEU A 296 1.90 25.09 -10.72
N ASP A 297 1.10 26.11 -11.04
CA ASP A 297 1.04 27.38 -10.30
C ASP A 297 0.60 27.14 -8.85
N ALA A 298 -0.41 26.29 -8.63
CA ALA A 298 -0.87 25.93 -7.29
C ALA A 298 0.22 25.21 -6.48
N ILE A 299 1.01 24.32 -7.09
CA ILE A 299 2.18 23.69 -6.46
C ILE A 299 3.19 24.78 -6.06
N GLY A 300 3.53 25.68 -6.98
CA GLY A 300 4.47 26.77 -6.73
C GLY A 300 4.06 27.65 -5.54
N GLY A 301 2.79 28.04 -5.48
CA GLY A 301 2.25 28.80 -4.34
C GLY A 301 2.34 28.05 -3.01
N ILE A 302 1.98 26.76 -2.99
CA ILE A 302 2.04 25.95 -1.75
C ILE A 302 3.48 25.75 -1.27
N VAL A 303 4.42 25.55 -2.20
CA VAL A 303 5.85 25.41 -1.86
C VAL A 303 6.39 26.71 -1.26
N ALA A 304 6.09 27.85 -1.88
CA ALA A 304 6.47 29.16 -1.36
C ALA A 304 5.88 29.43 0.05
N ASP A 305 4.61 29.11 0.28
CA ASP A 305 3.93 29.30 1.56
C ASP A 305 4.51 28.43 2.69
N THR A 306 5.04 27.25 2.35
CA THR A 306 5.57 26.30 3.33
C THR A 306 7.07 26.50 3.62
N GLY A 307 7.69 27.53 3.02
CA GLY A 307 9.11 27.85 3.22
C GLY A 307 10.06 26.76 2.70
N ARG A 308 9.63 26.04 1.66
CA ARG A 308 10.35 24.93 1.03
C ARG A 308 10.96 25.32 -0.30
#